data_AF-A0A401Q0R0-F1
#
_entry.id   AF-A0A401Q0R0-F1
#
_cell.length_a   1.000
_cell.length_b   1.000
_cell.length_c   1.000
_cell.angle_alpha   90.00
_cell.angle_beta   90.00
_cell.angle_gamma   90.00
#
_symmetry.space_group_name_H-M   'P 1'
#
loop_
_entity.id
_entity.type
_entity.pdbx_description
1 polymer ?
#
loop_
_entity_poly.entity_id
_entity_poly.type
_entity_poly.pdbx_seq_one_letter_code
_entity_poly.pdbx_strand_id
1 'polypeptide(L)'
;MWLIPFTYGDDHFVTINFSKQQTIIGLRFWNYNKSPEDTYRGAKIVHVTLDGNCISPQGGFLLRKGPGQCHFDFAQEILFIDYLQKSSKVAAKQQIRKCPRTMEQASMDYEAPLMPCGFIFQLQLLTSWGDPYYIGLNGLEFYGDDGEKILLNQVEDQDVKMTNENQIIHRSKKKQTADPALRPKTCMTDRGSIGRRRF
;
A
#
# COMPACT_ATOMS: atom_id res chain seq x y z
N MET A 1 5.82 10.26 -1.64
CA MET A 1 7.14 9.64 -1.45
C MET A 1 7.25 9.22 0.00
N TRP A 2 7.55 7.94 0.23
CA TRP A 2 7.65 7.38 1.55
C TRP A 2 9.03 6.75 1.74
N LEU A 3 9.78 7.28 2.70
CA LEU A 3 11.13 6.85 3.04
C LEU A 3 11.22 6.75 4.56
N ILE A 4 11.70 5.63 5.06
CA ILE A 4 11.91 5.42 6.49
C ILE A 4 13.32 4.86 6.73
N PRO A 5 13.91 5.08 7.92
CA PRO A 5 15.12 4.38 8.32
C PRO A 5 14.96 2.86 8.16
N PHE A 6 16.02 2.21 7.70
CA PHE A 6 16.08 0.78 7.49
C PHE A 6 17.06 0.16 8.48
N THR A 7 16.61 -0.87 9.18
CA THR A 7 17.45 -1.77 9.95
C THR A 7 17.29 -3.18 9.40
N TYR A 8 18.38 -3.87 9.14
CA TYR A 8 18.28 -5.24 8.63
C TYR A 8 17.72 -6.18 9.71
N GLY A 9 16.60 -6.83 9.40
CA GLY A 9 15.93 -7.78 10.31
C GLY A 9 14.71 -7.20 11.04
N ASP A 10 14.58 -5.88 11.07
CA ASP A 10 13.45 -5.20 11.73
C ASP A 10 12.24 -5.11 10.78
N ASP A 11 11.08 -4.81 11.38
CA ASP A 11 9.80 -4.74 10.69
C ASP A 11 9.44 -3.32 10.22
N HIS A 12 9.29 -3.19 8.90
CA HIS A 12 9.00 -1.93 8.23
C HIS A 12 7.67 -2.02 7.49
N PHE A 13 6.64 -1.32 7.96
CA PHE A 13 5.29 -1.47 7.42
C PHE A 13 4.76 -0.20 6.77
N VAL A 14 3.96 -0.41 5.73
CA VAL A 14 3.04 0.55 5.13
C VAL A 14 1.63 0.04 5.36
N THR A 15 0.86 0.73 6.19
CA THR A 15 -0.54 0.36 6.46
C THR A 15 -1.46 1.36 5.79
N ILE A 16 -2.41 0.86 5.01
CA ILE A 16 -3.46 1.60 4.33
C ILE A 16 -4.79 1.08 4.86
N ASN A 17 -5.57 1.96 5.49
CA ASN A 17 -6.91 1.62 5.95
C ASN A 17 -7.95 2.22 5.00
N PHE A 18 -8.84 1.37 4.50
CA PHE A 18 -10.00 1.73 3.71
C PHE A 18 -11.23 1.83 4.63
N SER A 19 -12.04 2.87 4.43
CA SER A 19 -13.30 3.06 5.18
C SER A 19 -14.43 2.13 4.74
N LYS A 20 -14.30 1.53 3.55
CA LYS A 20 -15.21 0.53 3.00
C LYS A 20 -14.39 -0.65 2.54
N GLN A 21 -15.01 -1.83 2.53
CA GLN A 21 -14.39 -3.03 2.01
C GLN A 21 -14.06 -2.81 0.53
N GLN A 22 -12.81 -3.07 0.15
CA GLN A 22 -12.34 -2.94 -1.23
C GLN A 22 -11.93 -4.31 -1.77
N THR A 23 -12.48 -4.67 -2.92
CA THR A 23 -11.98 -5.78 -3.74
C THR A 23 -10.85 -5.25 -4.61
N ILE A 24 -9.70 -5.91 -4.59
CA ILE A 24 -8.51 -5.41 -5.29
C ILE A 24 -8.01 -6.46 -6.28
N ILE A 25 -7.88 -6.06 -7.54
CA ILE A 25 -7.35 -6.94 -8.59
C ILE A 25 -5.82 -6.85 -8.67
N GLY A 26 -5.26 -5.70 -8.29
CA GLY A 26 -3.83 -5.47 -8.40
C GLY A 26 -3.33 -4.20 -7.73
N LEU A 27 -2.00 -4.13 -7.68
CA LEU A 27 -1.24 -3.04 -7.10
C LEU A 27 -0.26 -2.50 -8.13
N ARG A 28 -0.07 -1.19 -8.17
CA ARG A 28 1.01 -0.55 -8.92
C ARG A 28 1.98 0.13 -7.97
N PHE A 29 3.23 -0.30 -8.05
CA PHE A 29 4.35 0.17 -7.25
C PHE A 29 5.18 1.17 -8.03
N TRP A 30 5.42 2.32 -7.42
CA TRP A 30 6.36 3.32 -7.90
C TRP A 30 7.63 3.20 -7.06
N ASN A 31 8.66 2.55 -7.60
CA ASN A 31 9.89 2.24 -6.85
C ASN A 31 11.01 3.18 -7.27
N TYR A 32 11.43 4.08 -6.37
CA TYR A 32 12.51 5.08 -6.52
C TYR A 32 13.25 5.09 -7.88
N ASN A 33 12.84 5.99 -8.78
CA ASN A 33 13.38 6.10 -10.15
C ASN A 33 14.09 7.44 -10.45
N LYS A 34 14.37 8.27 -9.44
CA LYS A 34 14.85 9.64 -9.68
C LYS A 34 16.30 9.70 -10.19
N SER A 35 17.21 8.90 -9.64
CA SER A 35 18.61 8.78 -10.06
C SER A 35 19.14 7.37 -9.80
N PRO A 36 20.28 6.96 -10.38
CA PRO A 36 20.89 5.66 -10.10
C PRO A 36 21.18 5.43 -8.61
N GLU A 37 21.52 6.47 -7.86
CA GLU A 37 21.78 6.40 -6.42
C GLU A 37 20.47 6.24 -5.64
N ASP A 38 19.42 6.98 -6.01
CA ASP A 38 18.11 6.90 -5.35
C ASP A 38 17.48 5.50 -5.47
N THR A 39 17.74 4.80 -6.58
CA THR A 39 17.16 3.46 -6.82
C THR A 39 17.59 2.39 -5.81
N TYR A 40 18.67 2.59 -5.07
CA TYR A 40 19.10 1.65 -4.03
C TYR A 40 18.21 1.67 -2.78
N ARG A 41 17.50 2.78 -2.53
CA ARG A 41 16.53 2.94 -1.42
C ARG A 41 15.20 2.25 -1.69
N GLY A 42 14.95 1.88 -2.93
CA GLY A 42 13.72 1.21 -3.33
C GLY A 42 13.57 -0.15 -2.65
N ALA A 43 12.35 -0.50 -2.27
CA ALA A 43 12.04 -1.82 -1.74
C ALA A 43 12.26 -2.89 -2.83
N LYS A 44 12.83 -4.03 -2.43
CA LYS A 44 13.12 -5.20 -3.28
C LYS A 44 12.13 -6.33 -3.02
N ILE A 45 11.92 -6.69 -1.75
CA ILE A 45 10.96 -7.73 -1.36
C ILE A 45 9.89 -7.11 -0.48
N VAL A 46 8.63 -7.34 -0.85
CA VAL A 46 7.46 -6.84 -0.10
C VAL A 46 6.47 -7.96 0.17
N HIS A 47 6.11 -8.16 1.44
CA HIS A 47 4.93 -8.97 1.79
C HIS A 47 3.70 -8.10 1.86
N VAL A 48 2.57 -8.66 1.43
CA VAL A 48 1.29 -7.98 1.47
C VAL A 48 0.31 -8.83 2.25
N THR A 49 -0.27 -8.23 3.27
CA THR A 49 -1.33 -8.80 4.10
C THR A 49 -2.60 -7.95 3.98
N LEU A 50 -3.74 -8.62 3.91
CA LEU A 50 -5.07 -8.03 3.88
C LEU A 50 -5.87 -8.52 5.09
N ASP A 51 -6.29 -7.59 5.95
CA ASP A 51 -7.00 -7.89 7.21
C ASP A 51 -6.28 -8.96 8.06
N GLY A 52 -4.93 -8.93 8.04
CA GLY A 52 -4.07 -9.89 8.74
C GLY A 52 -3.77 -11.18 7.96
N ASN A 53 -4.46 -11.46 6.85
CA ASN A 53 -4.21 -12.62 6.02
C ASN A 53 -3.16 -12.32 4.95
N CYS A 54 -2.11 -13.14 4.84
CA CYS A 54 -1.08 -12.96 3.81
C CYS A 54 -1.63 -13.30 2.42
N ILE A 55 -1.57 -12.33 1.50
CA ILE A 55 -2.01 -12.49 0.10
C ILE A 55 -0.83 -12.52 -0.88
N SER A 56 0.38 -12.21 -0.42
CA SER A 56 1.62 -12.40 -1.18
C SER A 56 2.11 -13.85 -1.13
N PRO A 57 2.91 -14.32 -2.11
CA PRO A 57 3.59 -15.62 -2.05
C PRO A 57 4.51 -15.77 -0.83
N GLN A 58 4.96 -17.00 -0.54
CA GLN A 58 5.87 -17.29 0.57
C GLN A 58 7.16 -16.45 0.55
N GLY A 59 7.70 -16.13 -0.64
CA GLY A 59 8.89 -15.28 -0.79
C GLY A 59 8.60 -13.78 -0.92
N GLY A 60 7.34 -13.36 -0.80
CA GLY A 60 6.89 -12.00 -1.06
C GLY A 60 6.85 -11.66 -2.55
N PHE A 61 6.46 -10.43 -2.86
CA PHE A 61 6.57 -9.86 -4.20
C PHE A 61 7.95 -9.26 -4.42
N LEU A 62 8.58 -9.65 -5.52
CA LEU A 62 9.82 -9.02 -5.99
C LEU A 62 9.49 -7.74 -6.76
N LEU A 63 9.87 -6.60 -6.20
CA LEU A 63 9.78 -5.31 -6.86
C LEU A 63 11.08 -5.02 -7.59
N ARG A 64 10.99 -4.75 -8.89
CA ARG A 64 12.11 -4.37 -9.75
C ARG A 64 12.70 -3.05 -9.29
N LYS A 65 14.02 -2.96 -9.40
CA LYS A 65 14.77 -1.73 -9.21
C LYS A 65 14.36 -0.72 -10.28
N GLY A 66 14.22 0.55 -9.89
CA GLY A 66 14.02 1.62 -10.87
C GLY A 66 15.23 1.74 -11.81
N PRO A 67 15.04 2.14 -13.06
CA PRO A 67 16.12 2.36 -14.03
C PRO A 67 17.05 3.54 -13.66
N GLY A 68 16.63 4.43 -12.75
CA GLY A 68 17.43 5.55 -12.27
C GLY A 68 17.35 6.79 -13.15
N GLN A 69 16.25 6.96 -13.87
CA GLN A 69 16.03 8.10 -14.76
C GLN A 69 14.64 8.69 -14.53
N CYS A 70 14.60 9.97 -14.15
CA CYS A 70 13.36 10.68 -13.82
C CYS A 70 12.54 11.15 -15.03
N HIS A 71 13.11 11.11 -16.23
CA HIS A 71 12.43 11.55 -17.46
C HIS A 71 11.35 10.58 -17.96
N PHE A 72 11.18 9.42 -17.32
CA PHE A 72 10.05 8.55 -17.59
C PHE A 72 9.54 7.88 -16.32
N ASP A 73 8.25 7.60 -16.36
CA ASP A 73 7.53 6.93 -15.31
C ASP A 73 7.84 5.43 -15.35
N PHE A 74 8.46 4.93 -14.28
CA PHE A 74 8.68 3.50 -14.09
C PHE A 74 7.83 3.01 -12.93
N ALA A 75 6.84 2.20 -13.27
CA ALA A 75 5.99 1.51 -12.31
C ALA A 75 5.96 0.01 -12.60
N GLN A 76 5.80 -0.78 -11.54
CA GLN A 76 5.56 -2.20 -11.65
C GLN A 76 4.15 -2.51 -11.18
N GLU A 77 3.39 -3.17 -12.05
CA GLU A 77 2.07 -3.68 -11.71
C GLU A 77 2.15 -5.15 -11.27
N ILE A 78 1.35 -5.49 -10.26
CA ILE A 78 1.19 -6.83 -9.72
C ILE A 78 -0.29 -7.12 -9.67
N LEU A 79 -0.75 -8.08 -10.47
CA LEU A 79 -2.12 -8.57 -10.45
C LEU A 79 -2.22 -9.78 -9.52
N PHE A 80 -3.18 -9.78 -8.59
CA PHE A 80 -3.32 -10.87 -7.62
C PHE A 80 -3.73 -12.20 -8.26
N ILE A 81 -4.46 -12.15 -9.38
CA ILE A 81 -4.91 -13.34 -10.11
C ILE A 81 -3.74 -14.28 -10.48
N ASP A 82 -2.57 -13.73 -10.79
CA ASP A 82 -1.36 -14.48 -11.16
C ASP A 82 -0.78 -15.31 -10.00
N TYR A 83 -1.19 -14.99 -8.77
CA TYR A 83 -0.68 -15.59 -7.54
C TYR A 83 -1.73 -16.46 -6.84
N LEU A 84 -3.02 -16.18 -7.03
CA LEU A 84 -4.13 -16.99 -6.50
C LEU A 84 -4.15 -18.41 -7.09
N GLN A 85 -3.88 -18.57 -8.38
CA GLN A 85 -3.91 -19.89 -9.05
C GLN A 85 -2.80 -20.86 -8.61
N LYS A 86 -1.74 -20.35 -7.96
CA LYS A 86 -0.61 -21.17 -7.50
C LYS A 86 -0.87 -21.82 -6.14
N SER A 87 -1.76 -21.27 -5.31
CA SER A 87 -2.09 -21.86 -4.00
C SER A 87 -3.02 -23.08 -4.15
N SER A 88 -3.99 -23.03 -5.07
CA SER A 88 -4.95 -24.12 -5.28
C SER A 88 -4.33 -25.41 -5.85
N LYS A 89 -3.31 -25.29 -6.72
CA LYS A 89 -2.62 -26.45 -7.33
C LYS A 89 -1.75 -27.24 -6.35
N VAL A 90 -1.38 -26.67 -5.20
CA VAL A 90 -0.54 -27.36 -4.19
C VAL A 90 -1.40 -28.21 -3.25
N ALA A 91 -2.67 -27.83 -3.01
CA ALA A 91 -3.61 -28.62 -2.22
C ALA A 91 -4.09 -29.90 -2.95
N ALA A 92 -4.18 -29.87 -4.28
CA ALA A 92 -4.73 -30.97 -5.08
C ALA A 92 -3.75 -32.11 -5.42
N LYS A 93 -2.51 -32.10 -4.93
CA LYS A 93 -1.46 -33.08 -5.32
C LYS A 93 -1.26 -34.26 -4.38
N GLN A 94 -2.05 -34.41 -3.32
CA GLN A 94 -2.01 -35.61 -2.48
C GLN A 94 -3.20 -36.51 -2.82
N GLN A 95 -2.89 -37.70 -3.34
CA GLN A 95 -3.78 -38.80 -3.76
C GLN A 95 -4.17 -38.77 -5.26
N ILE A 96 -3.48 -39.58 -6.05
CA ILE A 96 -4.05 -40.71 -6.81
C ILE A 96 -2.89 -41.59 -7.30
N ARG A 97 -2.94 -42.87 -6.92
CA ARG A 97 -2.05 -43.96 -7.36
C ARG A 97 -2.43 -44.38 -8.79
N LYS A 98 -1.43 -44.87 -9.53
CA LYS A 98 -1.43 -45.20 -10.97
C LYS A 98 -2.60 -46.08 -11.47
N CYS A 99 -3.18 -45.71 -12.62
CA CYS A 99 -3.64 -46.62 -13.68
C CYS A 99 -3.64 -45.88 -15.05
N PRO A 100 -3.22 -46.50 -16.17
CA PRO A 100 -3.12 -45.83 -17.46
C PRO A 100 -4.33 -46.05 -18.37
N ARG A 101 -4.69 -44.98 -19.09
CA ARG A 101 -5.63 -44.88 -20.23
C ARG A 101 -7.13 -44.83 -19.91
N THR A 102 -7.66 -43.60 -19.88
CA THR A 102 -9.03 -43.25 -20.24
C THR A 102 -9.00 -41.85 -20.88
N MET A 103 -9.84 -41.60 -21.89
CA MET A 103 -10.01 -40.32 -22.59
C MET A 103 -9.88 -39.11 -21.65
N GLU A 104 -9.16 -38.08 -22.10
CA GLU A 104 -9.07 -36.77 -21.45
C GLU A 104 -10.46 -36.14 -21.48
N GLN A 105 -11.27 -36.52 -20.50
CA GLN A 105 -12.52 -35.84 -20.20
C GLN A 105 -12.09 -34.51 -19.60
N ALA A 106 -12.14 -33.45 -20.42
CA ALA A 106 -11.99 -32.08 -19.95
C ALA A 106 -13.05 -31.87 -18.87
N SER A 107 -12.67 -32.06 -17.61
CA SER A 107 -13.54 -31.76 -16.50
C SER A 107 -13.72 -30.25 -16.53
N MET A 108 -14.96 -29.80 -16.75
CA MET A 108 -15.32 -28.38 -16.72
C MET A 108 -15.35 -27.90 -15.27
N ASP A 109 -14.25 -28.08 -14.55
CA ASP A 109 -14.07 -27.66 -13.15
C ASP A 109 -13.51 -26.23 -13.13
N TYR A 110 -14.08 -25.33 -13.93
CA TYR A 110 -13.68 -23.91 -13.89
C TYR A 110 -14.30 -23.26 -12.65
N GLU A 111 -13.53 -23.22 -11.57
CA GLU A 111 -13.84 -22.40 -10.40
C GLU A 111 -13.13 -21.05 -10.53
N ALA A 112 -13.91 -19.97 -10.59
CA ALA A 112 -13.36 -18.62 -10.71
C ALA A 112 -12.62 -18.24 -9.41
N PRO A 113 -11.38 -17.72 -9.48
CA PRO A 113 -10.63 -17.35 -8.29
C PRO A 113 -11.33 -16.17 -7.58
N LEU A 114 -11.52 -16.30 -6.27
CA LEU A 114 -12.03 -15.20 -5.43
C LEU A 114 -10.93 -14.14 -5.27
N MET A 115 -11.23 -12.91 -5.68
CA MET A 115 -10.31 -11.79 -5.52
C MET A 115 -10.18 -11.37 -4.06
N PRO A 116 -9.00 -10.91 -3.61
CA PRO A 116 -8.82 -10.45 -2.25
C PRO A 116 -9.71 -9.22 -1.99
N CYS A 117 -10.43 -9.25 -0.87
CA CYS A 117 -11.39 -8.22 -0.50
C CYS A 117 -11.29 -7.93 1.01
N GLY A 118 -11.14 -6.67 1.41
CA GLY A 118 -10.91 -6.33 2.82
C GLY A 118 -10.77 -4.83 3.07
N PHE A 119 -10.35 -4.46 4.29
CA PHE A 119 -10.28 -3.07 4.76
C PHE A 119 -8.86 -2.56 5.01
N ILE A 120 -7.98 -3.42 5.52
CA ILE A 120 -6.66 -3.05 6.00
C ILE A 120 -5.62 -3.74 5.14
N PHE A 121 -4.92 -2.96 4.32
CA PHE A 121 -3.76 -3.42 3.58
C PHE A 121 -2.51 -3.05 4.32
N GLN A 122 -1.65 -4.04 4.55
CA GLN A 122 -0.35 -3.83 5.16
C GLN A 122 0.74 -4.43 4.27
N LEU A 123 1.71 -3.58 3.93
CA LEU A 123 2.87 -3.94 3.13
C LEU A 123 4.09 -3.95 4.02
N GLN A 124 4.74 -5.09 4.18
CA GLN A 124 5.98 -5.23 4.92
C GLN A 124 7.15 -5.13 3.95
N LEU A 125 7.98 -4.11 4.09
CA LEU A 125 9.17 -3.88 3.27
C LEU A 125 10.35 -4.62 3.91
N LEU A 126 10.76 -5.76 3.34
CA LEU A 126 11.79 -6.61 3.95
C LEU A 126 13.21 -6.19 3.63
N THR A 127 13.47 -5.80 2.39
CA THR A 127 14.83 -5.50 1.91
C THR A 127 14.80 -4.36 0.91
N SER A 128 15.83 -3.52 0.92
CA SER A 128 16.10 -2.52 -0.12
C SER A 128 16.89 -3.13 -1.29
N TRP A 129 17.16 -2.34 -2.32
CA TRP A 129 18.05 -2.73 -3.44
C TRP A 129 19.54 -2.55 -3.14
N GLY A 130 19.91 -2.14 -1.92
CA GLY A 130 21.30 -2.03 -1.48
C GLY A 130 21.60 -0.82 -0.59
N ASP A 131 20.61 0.02 -0.28
CA ASP A 131 20.77 1.08 0.71
C ASP A 131 20.71 0.50 2.14
N PRO A 132 21.76 0.67 2.98
CA PRO A 132 21.81 0.11 4.32
C PRO A 132 21.07 0.97 5.38
N TYR A 133 20.68 2.20 5.05
CA TYR A 133 20.12 3.15 6.01
C TYR A 133 18.66 3.48 5.77
N TYR A 134 18.16 3.31 4.55
CA TYR A 134 16.80 3.69 4.18
C TYR A 134 16.13 2.68 3.26
N ILE A 135 14.82 2.55 3.46
CA ILE A 135 13.93 1.78 2.60
C ILE A 135 12.67 2.58 2.31
N GLY A 136 12.14 2.46 1.11
CA GLY A 136 10.92 3.17 0.76
C GLY A 136 10.30 2.82 -0.58
N LEU A 137 9.20 3.54 -0.85
CA LEU A 137 8.49 3.57 -2.12
C LEU A 137 8.14 5.02 -2.49
N ASN A 138 8.15 5.36 -3.78
CA ASN A 138 7.71 6.67 -4.23
C ASN A 138 6.18 6.83 -4.09
N GLY A 139 5.46 5.76 -4.38
CA GLY A 139 4.00 5.71 -4.37
C GLY A 139 3.47 4.28 -4.54
N LEU A 140 2.20 4.12 -4.24
CA LEU A 140 1.43 2.89 -4.37
C LEU A 140 0.04 3.25 -4.86
N GLU A 141 -0.47 2.48 -5.80
CA GLU A 141 -1.83 2.60 -6.32
C GLU A 141 -2.53 1.25 -6.25
N PHE A 142 -3.83 1.28 -6.00
CA PHE A 142 -4.69 0.11 -5.90
C PHE A 142 -5.70 0.13 -7.05
N TYR A 143 -5.99 -1.03 -7.61
CA TYR A 143 -6.98 -1.20 -8.69
C TYR A 143 -8.15 -2.05 -8.21
N GLY A 144 -9.36 -1.54 -8.42
CA GLY A 144 -10.61 -2.21 -8.10
C GLY A 144 -10.96 -3.34 -9.07
N ASP A 145 -12.07 -4.01 -8.84
CA ASP A 145 -12.63 -5.03 -9.73
C ASP A 145 -13.12 -4.48 -11.08
N ASP A 146 -13.42 -3.19 -11.13
CA ASP A 146 -13.70 -2.43 -12.35
C ASP A 146 -12.44 -2.11 -13.18
N GLY A 147 -11.25 -2.39 -12.65
CA GLY A 147 -9.98 -2.03 -13.29
C GLY A 147 -9.60 -0.56 -13.10
N GLU A 148 -10.38 0.21 -12.34
CA GLU A 148 -10.13 1.62 -12.09
C GLU A 148 -9.29 1.82 -10.82
N LYS A 149 -8.59 2.95 -10.78
CA LYS A 149 -7.74 3.31 -9.64
C LYS A 149 -8.60 3.70 -8.43
N ILE A 150 -8.40 3.02 -7.31
CA ILE A 150 -9.02 3.37 -6.03
C ILE A 150 -8.35 4.64 -5.49
N LEU A 151 -9.15 5.70 -5.32
CA LEU A 151 -8.66 7.02 -4.92
C LEU A 151 -8.46 7.11 -3.40
N LEU A 152 -7.20 7.07 -2.97
CA LEU A 152 -6.83 7.03 -1.54
C LEU A 152 -7.13 8.29 -0.72
N ASN A 153 -7.54 9.40 -1.38
CA ASN A 153 -7.66 10.73 -0.76
C ASN A 153 -9.08 11.34 -0.83
N GLN A 154 -10.06 10.63 -1.38
CA GLN A 154 -11.41 11.17 -1.58
C GLN A 154 -12.41 10.81 -0.47
N VAL A 155 -12.13 9.80 0.34
CA VAL A 155 -13.00 9.40 1.46
C VAL A 155 -12.34 9.86 2.76
N GLU A 156 -13.10 10.56 3.60
CA GLU A 156 -12.61 11.37 4.73
C GLU A 156 -11.84 10.59 5.83
N ASP A 157 -11.77 9.26 5.73
CA ASP A 157 -11.20 8.37 6.77
C ASP A 157 -10.14 7.37 6.27
N GLN A 158 -9.53 7.56 5.10
CA GLN A 158 -8.38 6.73 4.70
C GLN A 158 -7.09 7.28 5.30
N ASP A 159 -6.34 6.43 6.02
CA ASP A 159 -5.02 6.78 6.53
C ASP A 159 -3.92 5.85 6.02
N VAL A 160 -2.86 6.46 5.48
CA VAL A 160 -1.61 5.78 5.14
C VAL A 160 -0.60 6.08 6.24
N LYS A 161 -0.12 5.02 6.88
CA LYS A 161 0.89 5.07 7.93
C LYS A 161 2.11 4.28 7.48
N MET A 162 3.28 4.85 7.67
CA MET A 162 4.52 4.09 7.69
C MET A 162 5.00 3.96 9.12
N THR A 163 5.33 2.74 9.52
CA THR A 163 5.78 2.42 10.88
C THR A 163 7.05 1.58 10.83
N ASN A 164 7.97 1.87 11.74
CA ASN A 164 9.04 0.94 12.13
C ASN A 164 8.72 0.49 13.56
N GLU A 165 8.66 -0.81 13.82
CA GLU A 165 8.52 -1.41 15.17
C GLU A 165 7.63 -0.64 16.16
N ASN A 166 6.41 -0.26 15.74
CA ASN A 166 5.39 0.46 16.52
C ASN A 166 5.52 1.99 16.65
N GLN A 167 6.48 2.64 15.98
CA GLN A 167 6.52 4.09 15.87
C GLN A 167 5.99 4.57 14.51
N ILE A 168 4.99 5.46 14.51
CA ILE A 168 4.48 6.10 13.29
C ILE A 168 5.51 7.12 12.82
N ILE A 169 6.23 6.81 11.74
CA ILE A 169 7.28 7.67 11.17
C ILE A 169 6.67 8.67 10.19
N HIS A 170 5.72 8.23 9.38
CA HIS A 170 5.06 9.09 8.41
C HIS A 170 3.56 8.80 8.39
N ARG A 171 2.75 9.84 8.62
CA ARG A 171 1.29 9.74 8.56
C ARG A 171 0.75 10.74 7.55
N SER A 172 0.08 10.24 6.52
CA SER A 172 -0.75 11.08 5.67
C SER A 172 -2.17 11.05 6.21
N LYS A 173 -2.60 12.15 6.85
CA LYS A 173 -4.00 12.46 7.12
C LYS A 173 -4.31 13.80 6.47
N LYS A 174 -5.43 13.92 5.75
CA LYS A 174 -5.93 15.23 5.34
C LYS A 174 -6.23 16.03 6.62
N LYS A 175 -5.59 17.17 6.81
CA LYS A 175 -5.92 18.10 7.89
C LYS A 175 -7.40 18.47 7.72
N GLN A 176 -8.23 18.22 8.72
CA GLN A 176 -9.55 18.84 8.77
C GLN A 176 -9.32 20.36 8.83
N THR A 177 -9.53 21.04 7.72
CA THR A 177 -9.72 22.48 7.75
C THR A 177 -11.09 22.67 8.39
N ALA A 178 -11.11 23.09 9.66
CA ALA A 178 -12.37 23.43 10.31
C ALA A 178 -13.13 24.43 9.43
N ASP A 179 -14.43 24.19 9.22
CA ASP A 179 -15.31 25.10 8.51
C ASP A 179 -15.15 26.51 9.12
N PRO A 180 -14.76 27.53 8.33
CA PRO A 180 -14.69 28.91 8.82
C PRO A 180 -16.00 29.40 9.45
N ALA A 181 -17.14 28.75 9.15
CA ALA A 181 -18.45 29.05 9.72
C ALA A 181 -18.67 28.49 11.14
N LEU A 182 -17.83 27.54 11.60
CA LEU A 182 -17.92 26.94 12.95
C LEU A 182 -16.99 27.60 13.98
N ARG A 183 -16.29 28.69 13.62
CA ARG A 183 -15.59 29.51 14.61
C ARG A 183 -16.61 30.17 15.54
N PRO A 184 -16.49 30.03 16.88
CA PRO A 184 -17.29 30.82 17.79
C PRO A 184 -17.08 32.31 17.48
N LYS A 185 -18.14 33.02 17.12
CA LYS A 185 -18.12 34.49 17.10
C LYS A 185 -18.16 34.95 18.55
N THR A 186 -17.01 35.02 19.20
CA THR A 186 -16.90 35.76 20.45
C THR A 186 -17.03 37.24 20.14
N CYS A 187 -18.29 37.68 20.28
CA CYS A 187 -18.81 38.98 20.64
C CYS A 187 -17.84 40.17 20.68
N MET A 188 -18.25 41.22 19.97
CA MET A 188 -17.93 42.60 20.29
C MET A 188 -18.22 42.91 21.76
N THR A 189 -17.32 43.65 22.40
CA THR A 189 -17.71 44.64 23.41
C THR A 189 -17.19 45.99 22.96
N ASP A 190 -18.13 46.90 22.73
CA ASP A 190 -17.95 48.27 22.28
C ASP A 190 -17.57 49.21 23.45
N ARG A 191 -16.85 50.29 23.11
CA ARG A 191 -16.62 51.56 23.82
C ARG A 191 -16.02 51.59 25.25
N GLY A 192 -14.92 52.34 25.33
CA GLY A 192 -14.45 53.01 26.54
C GLY A 192 -13.48 54.14 26.21
N SER A 193 -14.00 55.30 25.82
CA SER A 193 -13.24 56.54 25.65
C SER A 193 -12.84 57.12 27.01
N ILE A 194 -11.54 57.17 27.34
CA ILE A 194 -10.99 58.09 28.35
C ILE A 194 -9.59 58.52 27.92
N GLY A 195 -9.42 59.82 27.67
CA GLY A 195 -8.11 60.42 27.42
C GLY A 195 -7.35 60.73 28.72
N ARG A 196 -6.03 60.87 28.64
CA ARG A 196 -5.27 62.04 29.14
C ARG A 196 -3.78 61.94 28.79
N ARG A 197 -3.25 63.13 28.54
CA ARG A 197 -1.91 63.63 28.22
C ARG A 197 -0.70 63.09 29.02
N ARG A 198 0.47 63.21 28.33
CA ARG A 198 1.84 63.60 28.76
C ARG A 198 2.58 62.59 29.67
N PHE A 199 3.88 62.36 29.53
CA PHE A 199 4.96 63.24 29.07
C PHE A 199 5.74 62.67 27.88
#